data_AF-A0A397B493-F1
#
_entry.id   AF-A0A397B493-F1
#
_cell.length_a   1.000
_cell.length_b   1.000
_cell.length_c   1.000
_cell.angle_alpha   90.00
_cell.angle_beta   90.00
_cell.angle_gamma   90.00
#
_symmetry.space_group_name_H-M   'P 1'
#
loop_
_entity.id
_entity.type
_entity.pdbx_description
1 polymer ?
#
loop_
_entity_poly.entity_id
_entity_poly.type
_entity_poly.pdbx_seq_one_letter_code
_entity_poly.pdbx_strand_id
1 'polypeptide(L)'
;MLRATTKHDIPNDQRLSLYHELLQHKENGRFPYGKGKELMQQYGLSKQTLSKIWKAGQESKARTGLANVAIKKKGRCGRRRRRSIKDM
;
A
#
# COMPACT_ATOMS: atom_id res chain seq x y z
N MET A 1 0.43 10.26 25.78
CA MET A 1 0.53 9.00 25.00
C MET A 1 1.32 9.26 23.72
N LEU A 2 2.54 8.73 23.59
CA LEU A 2 3.29 8.81 22.33
C LEU A 2 2.61 7.89 21.31
N ARG A 3 1.96 8.46 20.30
CA ARG A 3 1.53 7.69 19.13
C ARG A 3 2.78 7.15 18.46
N ALA A 4 2.90 5.83 18.30
CA ALA A 4 3.94 5.20 17.50
C ALA A 4 3.76 5.64 16.03
N THR A 5 4.31 6.80 15.68
CA THR A 5 4.19 7.41 14.36
C THR A 5 5.33 6.96 13.46
N THR A 6 5.33 5.70 13.05
CA THR A 6 5.93 5.25 11.77
C THR A 6 5.77 3.75 11.66
N LYS A 7 4.58 3.27 11.31
CA LYS A 7 4.57 2.06 10.48
C LYS A 7 5.08 2.50 9.11
N HIS A 8 6.27 2.01 8.73
CA HIS A 8 6.82 2.27 7.41
C HIS A 8 5.80 1.82 6.35
N ASP A 9 5.65 2.61 5.28
CA ASP A 9 4.83 2.17 4.17
C ASP A 9 5.48 0.95 3.53
N ILE A 10 4.67 -0.02 3.12
CA ILE A 10 5.14 -1.18 2.37
C ILE A 10 5.72 -0.76 1.01
N PRO A 11 6.89 -1.29 0.61
CA PRO A 11 7.47 -1.06 -0.70
C PRO A 11 6.52 -1.36 -1.86
N ASN A 12 6.74 -0.72 -3.01
CA ASN A 12 5.90 -0.89 -4.18
C ASN A 12 5.85 -2.36 -4.66
N ASP A 13 6.96 -3.09 -4.56
CA ASP A 13 7.02 -4.50 -4.95
C ASP A 13 6.11 -5.35 -4.08
N GLN A 14 6.14 -5.15 -2.75
CA GLN A 14 5.24 -5.84 -1.82
C GLN A 14 3.77 -5.47 -2.05
N ARG A 15 3.49 -4.22 -2.43
CA ARG A 15 2.11 -3.79 -2.78
C ARG A 15 1.62 -4.48 -4.05
N LEU A 16 2.50 -4.69 -5.02
CA LEU A 16 2.20 -5.40 -6.25
C LEU A 16 1.96 -6.89 -5.96
N SER A 17 2.84 -7.54 -5.20
CA SER A 17 2.64 -8.94 -4.76
C SER A 17 1.32 -9.13 -4.02
N LEU A 18 1.01 -8.24 -3.06
CA LEU A 18 -0.28 -8.26 -2.36
C LEU A 18 -1.47 -8.13 -3.30
N TYR A 19 -1.37 -7.27 -4.33
CA TYR A 19 -2.43 -7.13 -5.32
C TYR A 19 -2.61 -8.40 -6.17
N HIS A 20 -1.51 -9.08 -6.53
CA HIS A 20 -1.59 -10.37 -7.24
C HIS A 20 -2.19 -11.48 -6.37
N GLU A 21 -1.80 -11.57 -5.10
CA GLU A 21 -2.43 -12.52 -4.15
C GLU A 21 -3.93 -12.22 -3.98
N LEU A 22 -4.31 -10.95 -3.90
CA LEU A 22 -5.72 -10.54 -3.87
C LEU A 22 -6.47 -10.92 -5.15
N LEU A 23 -5.81 -10.92 -6.32
CA LEU A 23 -6.43 -11.39 -7.55
C LEU A 23 -6.59 -12.91 -7.58
N GLN A 24 -5.57 -13.65 -7.14
CA GLN A 24 -5.57 -15.12 -7.12
C GLN A 24 -6.63 -15.69 -6.17
N HIS A 25 -6.80 -15.08 -4.99
CA HIS A 25 -7.72 -15.58 -3.96
C HIS A 25 -9.16 -15.07 -4.09
N LYS A 26 -9.47 -14.28 -5.12
CA LYS A 26 -10.83 -13.77 -5.33
C LYS A 26 -11.65 -14.76 -6.15
N GLU A 27 -12.27 -15.71 -5.46
CA GLU A 27 -13.22 -16.65 -6.06
C GLU A 27 -14.62 -16.00 -6.13
N ASN A 28 -15.27 -16.06 -7.29
CA ASN A 28 -16.67 -15.62 -7.48
C ASN A 28 -17.00 -14.21 -6.94
N GLY A 29 -16.04 -13.28 -6.97
CA GLY A 29 -16.26 -11.91 -6.52
C GLY A 29 -16.02 -11.65 -5.04
N ARG A 30 -15.75 -12.69 -4.23
CA ARG A 30 -15.54 -12.58 -2.79
C ARG A 30 -14.20 -13.16 -2.37
N PHE A 31 -13.67 -12.63 -1.27
CA PHE A 31 -12.54 -13.25 -0.61
C PHE A 31 -13.03 -14.36 0.32
N PRO A 32 -12.33 -15.50 0.39
CA PRO A 32 -12.61 -16.50 1.40
C PRO A 32 -12.54 -15.87 2.80
N TYR A 33 -13.41 -16.35 3.68
CA TYR A 33 -13.48 -15.87 5.05
C TYR A 33 -12.11 -16.00 5.73
N GLY A 34 -11.67 -14.96 6.43
CA GLY A 34 -10.36 -14.95 7.09
C GLY A 34 -9.16 -14.60 6.20
N LYS A 35 -9.23 -14.80 4.88
CA LYS A 35 -8.06 -14.58 4.00
C LYS A 35 -7.57 -13.14 3.98
N GLY A 36 -8.49 -12.18 4.00
CA GLY A 36 -8.12 -10.77 4.14
C GLY A 36 -7.39 -10.47 5.46
N LYS A 37 -7.74 -11.18 6.55
CA LYS A 37 -7.09 -11.05 7.86
C LYS A 37 -5.69 -11.68 7.85
N GLU A 38 -5.52 -12.82 7.19
CA GLU A 38 -4.21 -13.44 6.95
C GLU A 38 -3.27 -12.50 6.19
N LEU A 39 -3.73 -11.97 5.05
CA LEU A 39 -2.96 -11.02 4.24
C LEU A 39 -2.58 -9.76 5.04
N MET A 40 -3.49 -9.26 5.88
CA MET A 40 -3.20 -8.14 6.77
C MET A 40 -2.10 -8.48 7.79
N GLN A 41 -2.09 -9.69 8.33
CA GLN A 41 -1.07 -10.12 9.29
C GLN A 41 0.28 -10.35 8.59
N GLN A 42 0.30 -11.05 7.46
CA GLN A 42 1.50 -11.34 6.68
C GLN A 42 2.24 -10.07 6.25
N TYR A 43 1.50 -9.05 5.80
CA TYR A 43 2.08 -7.80 5.34
C TYR A 43 2.12 -6.70 6.42
N GLY A 44 1.64 -6.98 7.64
CA GLY A 44 1.62 -6.02 8.76
C GLY A 44 0.71 -4.80 8.54
N LEU A 45 -0.36 -4.94 7.76
CA LEU A 45 -1.19 -3.84 7.24
C LEU A 45 -2.49 -3.64 7.99
N SER A 46 -3.01 -2.41 7.89
CA SER A 46 -4.38 -2.11 8.28
C SER A 46 -5.38 -2.52 7.19
N LYS A 47 -6.62 -2.79 7.59
CA LYS A 47 -7.75 -3.02 6.67
C LYS A 47 -7.93 -1.88 5.67
N GLN A 48 -7.65 -0.64 6.10
CA GLN A 48 -7.71 0.54 5.24
C GLN A 48 -6.65 0.51 4.14
N THR A 49 -5.41 0.10 4.46
CA THR A 49 -4.32 0.00 3.48
C THR A 49 -4.64 -1.07 2.43
N LEU A 50 -5.15 -2.23 2.86
CA LEU A 50 -5.58 -3.31 1.97
C LEU A 50 -6.66 -2.82 0.99
N SER A 51 -7.69 -2.14 1.51
CA SER A 51 -8.78 -1.59 0.69
C SER A 51 -8.30 -0.53 -0.31
N LYS A 52 -7.36 0.34 0.08
CA LYS A 52 -6.76 1.34 -0.82
C LYS A 52 -5.99 0.71 -1.96
N ILE A 53 -5.18 -0.32 -1.68
CA ILE A 53 -4.41 -1.05 -2.70
C ILE A 53 -5.36 -1.72 -3.68
N TRP A 54 -6.40 -2.39 -3.17
CA TRP A 54 -7.41 -3.02 -4.01
C TRP A 54 -8.12 -2.03 -4.94
N LYS A 55 -8.68 -0.95 -4.38
CA LYS A 55 -9.38 0.07 -5.17
C LYS A 55 -8.46 0.70 -6.21
N ALA A 56 -7.26 1.09 -5.82
CA ALA A 56 -6.29 1.68 -6.75
C ALA A 56 -5.93 0.74 -7.90
N GLY A 57 -5.72 -0.55 -7.62
CA GLY A 57 -5.43 -1.56 -8.63
C GLY A 57 -6.60 -1.79 -9.60
N GLN A 58 -7.84 -1.83 -9.10
CA GLN A 58 -9.03 -1.97 -9.94
C GLN A 58 -9.29 -0.72 -10.80
N GLU A 59 -9.21 0.47 -10.22
CA GLU A 59 -9.40 1.75 -10.93
C GLU A 59 -8.37 1.95 -12.03
N SER A 60 -7.10 1.67 -11.75
CA SER A 60 -6.02 1.78 -12.73
C SER A 60 -6.14 0.72 -13.83
N LYS A 61 -6.45 -0.53 -13.47
CA LYS A 61 -6.71 -1.59 -14.46
C LYS A 61 -7.86 -1.21 -15.41
N ALA A 62 -8.95 -0.65 -14.88
CA ALA A 62 -10.07 -0.20 -15.69
C ALA A 62 -9.70 0.95 -16.64
N ARG A 63 -8.83 1.87 -16.20
CA ARG A 63 -8.46 3.06 -17.00
C ARG A 63 -7.36 2.80 -18.03
N THR A 64 -6.33 2.03 -17.66
CA THR A 64 -5.10 1.87 -18.45
C THR A 64 -4.83 0.44 -18.89
N GLY A 65 -5.70 -0.51 -18.56
CA GLY A 65 -5.47 -1.95 -18.79
C GLY A 65 -4.47 -2.59 -17.80
N LEU A 66 -3.59 -1.78 -17.20
CA LEU A 66 -2.59 -2.22 -16.22
C LEU A 66 -2.92 -1.72 -14.81
N ALA A 67 -2.69 -2.58 -13.81
CA ALA A 67 -2.87 -2.25 -12.41
C ALA A 67 -1.66 -1.47 -11.87
N ASN A 68 -1.89 -0.24 -11.42
CA ASN A 68 -0.92 0.60 -10.73
C ASN A 68 -1.32 0.77 -9.26
N VAL A 69 -0.59 0.08 -8.38
CA VAL A 69 -0.79 0.09 -6.93
C VAL A 69 0.29 0.84 -6.15
N ALA A 70 1.20 1.53 -6.84
CA ALA A 70 2.33 2.23 -6.23
C ALA A 70 1.88 3.31 -5.23
N ILE A 71 2.74 3.58 -4.24
CA ILE A 71 2.49 4.66 -3.28
C ILE A 71 2.49 6.00 -3.99
N LYS A 72 1.39 6.75 -3.84
CA LYS A 72 1.24 8.10 -4.41
C LYS A 72 1.80 9.21 -3.50
N LYS A 73 2.80 8.91 -2.66
CA LYS A 73 3.44 9.94 -1.84
C LYS A 73 4.09 10.94 -2.78
N LYS A 74 3.61 12.18 -2.76
CA LYS A 74 4.23 13.31 -3.43
C LYS A 74 5.68 13.39 -2.93
N GLY A 75 6.66 13.58 -3.82
CA GLY A 75 8.07 13.74 -3.44
C GLY A 75 8.26 14.88 -2.41
N ARG A 76 9.45 15.00 -1.80
CA ARG A 76 9.69 15.89 -0.64
C ARG A 76 8.54 15.88 0.38
N CYS A 77 8.07 14.68 0.74
CA CYS A 77 7.18 14.52 1.88
C CYS A 77 8.00 14.54 3.18
N GLY A 78 7.48 15.19 4.23
CA GLY A 78 8.18 15.36 5.51
C GLY A 78 8.86 16.72 5.68
N ARG A 79 9.42 16.97 6.86
CA ARG A 79 10.08 18.24 7.19
C ARG A 79 11.37 18.37 6.38
N ARG A 80 11.53 19.46 5.61
CA ARG A 80 12.79 19.77 4.92
C ARG A 80 13.91 19.89 5.95
N ARG A 81 15.07 19.26 5.69
CA ARG A 81 16.28 19.48 6.49
C ARG A 81 16.65 20.96 6.42
N ARG A 82 16.91 21.60 7.57
CA ARG A 82 17.55 22.92 7.60
C ARG A 82 18.99 22.69 7.12
N ARG A 83 19.35 23.30 5.99
CA ARG A 83 20.74 23.35 5.54
C ARG A 83 21.43 24.48 6.30
N SER A 84 22.50 24.17 7.01
CA SER A 84 23.40 25.13 7.63
C SER A 84 24.42 25.58 6.60
N ILE A 85 24.94 26.82 6.70
CA ILE A 85 25.99 27.35 5.82
C ILE A 85 27.27 26.51 5.87
N LYS A 86 27.49 25.72 6.92
CA LYS A 86 28.61 24.76 7.02
C LYS A 86 28.46 23.51 6.12
N ASP A 87 27.28 23.24 5.60
CA ASP A 87 26.98 22.07 4.75
C ASP A 87 26.83 22.43 3.25
N MET A 88 27.24 23.65 2.86
CA MET A 88 27.38 24.06 1.45
C MET A 88 28.84 23.99 1.03
#